data_AF-A0A811JUB9-F1
#
_entry.id   AF-A0A811JUB9-F1
#
_cell.length_a   1.000
_cell.length_b   1.000
_cell.length_c   1.000
_cell.angle_alpha   90.00
_cell.angle_beta   90.00
_cell.angle_gamma   90.00
#
_symmetry.space_group_name_H-M   'P 1'
#
loop_
_entity.id
_entity.type
_entity.pdbx_description
1 polymer ?
#
loop_
_entity_poly.entity_id
_entity_poly.type
_entity_poly.pdbx_seq_one_letter_code
_entity_poly.pdbx_strand_id
1 'polypeptide(L)'
;MSEEDNWIDVLENGEIFKRTLADSDGIQPIGGDLVCVTVECEHEHYQLEAPLGRGLFPDAFEIVLLMVKCEEKVQIRMEEERFKCSNFTLGDVEVPGSDSYIITLKSIAKDFDDTKYGSLYQSKGKEYYRAQDYPKAAQVYKHALVFNMSDEYKAKMVSNLCACYTQLKEWDEITKLTDDLVIPDSLDKQIVSKLKFRRGMALYNKKRYNEAIDEFKHALIFDKANMYIQSYIGLSTEKGRKQEQKLQKFYSGMMKEFSKEQTTKSHRFTLFSKAAAVVVIVIVVAVVIHYFFQ
;
A
#
# COMPACT_ATOMS: atom_id res chain seq x y z
N MET A 1 -19.17 -25.14 -41.58
CA MET A 1 -18.77 -24.07 -40.66
C MET A 1 -17.42 -24.47 -40.13
N SER A 2 -16.37 -23.72 -40.47
CA SER A 2 -14.99 -24.02 -40.04
C SER A 2 -14.91 -23.95 -38.51
N GLU A 3 -14.06 -24.77 -37.90
CA GLU A 3 -13.86 -24.87 -36.44
C GLU A 3 -13.42 -23.54 -35.76
N GLU A 4 -13.12 -22.51 -36.54
CA GLU A 4 -12.75 -21.15 -36.11
C GLU A 4 -13.94 -20.29 -35.67
N ASP A 5 -15.18 -20.61 -36.05
CA ASP A 5 -16.35 -19.70 -35.92
C ASP A 5 -17.00 -19.63 -34.50
N ASN A 6 -16.52 -20.40 -33.52
CA ASN A 6 -17.15 -20.48 -32.18
C ASN A 6 -16.31 -19.90 -31.02
N TRP A 7 -15.23 -19.17 -31.32
CA TRP A 7 -14.45 -18.47 -30.30
C TRP A 7 -15.02 -17.09 -30.03
N ILE A 8 -15.29 -16.81 -28.76
CA ILE A 8 -15.67 -15.49 -28.25
C ILE A 8 -14.40 -14.83 -27.69
N ASP A 9 -14.05 -13.67 -28.22
CA ASP A 9 -13.05 -12.79 -27.60
C ASP A 9 -13.67 -12.15 -26.34
N VAL A 10 -13.17 -12.55 -25.18
CA VAL A 10 -13.76 -12.22 -23.88
C VAL A 10 -13.52 -10.77 -23.49
N LEU A 11 -12.40 -10.19 -23.94
CA LEU A 11 -11.98 -8.84 -23.61
C LEU A 11 -12.08 -7.86 -24.79
N GLU A 12 -12.53 -8.34 -25.96
CA GLU A 12 -12.63 -7.57 -27.22
C GLU A 12 -11.29 -6.93 -27.66
N ASN A 13 -10.18 -7.57 -27.28
CA ASN A 13 -8.83 -7.08 -27.55
C ASN A 13 -7.86 -8.18 -28.00
N GLY A 14 -8.37 -9.39 -28.25
CA GLY A 14 -7.62 -10.53 -28.78
C GLY A 14 -6.76 -11.27 -27.74
N GLU A 15 -6.95 -11.03 -26.44
CA GLU A 15 -6.03 -11.57 -25.42
C GLU A 15 -6.53 -12.87 -24.78
N ILE A 16 -7.85 -13.01 -24.58
CA ILE A 16 -8.48 -14.19 -23.97
C ILE A 16 -9.67 -14.61 -24.82
N PHE A 17 -9.70 -15.88 -25.21
CA PHE A 17 -10.79 -16.47 -25.96
C PHE A 17 -11.48 -17.57 -25.17
N LYS A 18 -12.81 -17.64 -25.29
CA LYS A 18 -13.67 -18.69 -24.73
C LYS A 18 -14.42 -19.38 -25.87
N ARG A 19 -14.52 -20.72 -25.83
CA ARG A 19 -15.41 -21.50 -26.68
C ARG A 19 -16.21 -22.49 -25.85
N THR A 20 -17.53 -22.50 -25.97
CA THR A 20 -18.37 -23.48 -25.30
C THR A 20 -18.29 -24.83 -26.02
N LEU A 21 -17.95 -25.88 -25.27
CA LEU A 21 -17.88 -27.27 -25.77
C LEU A 21 -19.16 -28.04 -25.43
N ALA A 22 -19.75 -27.77 -24.26
CA ALA A 22 -21.08 -28.24 -23.87
C ALA A 22 -21.78 -27.12 -23.09
N ASP A 23 -22.95 -26.70 -23.56
CA ASP A 23 -23.76 -25.68 -22.90
C ASP A 23 -24.57 -26.28 -21.74
N SER A 24 -25.08 -25.41 -20.88
CA SER A 24 -25.93 -25.75 -19.75
C SER A 24 -27.01 -24.67 -19.54
N ASP A 25 -28.14 -25.05 -18.96
CA ASP A 25 -29.16 -24.11 -18.47
C ASP A 25 -28.92 -23.70 -17.00
N GLY A 26 -27.75 -24.03 -16.46
CA GLY A 26 -27.34 -23.69 -15.10
C GLY A 26 -27.20 -22.17 -14.86
N ILE A 27 -27.03 -21.81 -13.59
CA ILE A 27 -26.79 -20.42 -13.20
C ILE A 27 -25.30 -20.07 -13.34
N GLN A 28 -25.05 -18.78 -13.57
CA GLN A 28 -23.70 -18.18 -13.66
C GLN A 28 -23.29 -17.66 -12.27
N PRO A 29 -22.01 -17.79 -11.87
CA PRO A 29 -21.53 -17.28 -10.59
C PRO A 29 -21.39 -15.76 -10.61
N ILE A 30 -21.43 -15.15 -9.43
CA ILE A 30 -21.03 -13.75 -9.23
C ILE A 30 -19.73 -13.68 -8.42
N GLY A 31 -19.07 -12.51 -8.46
CA GLY A 31 -17.87 -12.28 -7.66
C GLY A 31 -18.14 -12.47 -6.17
N GLY A 32 -17.37 -13.35 -5.54
CA GLY A 32 -17.51 -13.76 -4.14
C GLY A 32 -18.11 -15.15 -3.95
N ASP A 33 -18.79 -15.72 -4.95
CA ASP A 33 -19.31 -17.09 -4.85
C ASP A 33 -18.15 -18.09 -4.78
N LEU A 34 -18.32 -19.15 -3.99
CA LEU A 34 -17.44 -20.31 -4.01
C LEU A 34 -17.73 -21.15 -5.25
N VAL A 35 -16.72 -21.39 -6.06
CA VAL A 35 -16.85 -22.21 -7.26
C VAL A 35 -15.97 -23.45 -7.17
N CYS A 36 -16.52 -24.59 -7.57
CA CYS A 36 -15.76 -25.80 -7.82
C CYS A 36 -15.66 -26.03 -9.32
N VAL A 37 -14.46 -26.20 -9.83
CA VAL A 37 -14.19 -26.37 -11.27
C VAL A 37 -13.33 -27.59 -11.52
N THR A 38 -13.62 -28.31 -12.60
CA THR A 38 -12.73 -29.31 -13.17
C THR A 38 -11.93 -28.67 -14.29
N VAL A 39 -10.61 -28.70 -14.20
CA VAL A 39 -9.69 -28.22 -15.22
C VAL A 39 -9.04 -29.41 -15.90
N GLU A 40 -9.09 -29.47 -17.22
CA GLU A 40 -8.43 -30.50 -18.03
C GLU A 40 -7.24 -29.86 -18.76
N CYS A 41 -6.06 -30.43 -18.56
CA CYS A 41 -4.80 -30.01 -19.15
C CYS A 41 -3.86 -31.21 -19.29
N GLU A 42 -3.11 -31.31 -20.38
CA GLU A 42 -2.14 -32.41 -20.63
C GLU A 42 -2.72 -33.84 -20.46
N HIS A 43 -4.01 -34.03 -20.71
CA HIS A 43 -4.77 -35.29 -20.51
C HIS A 43 -5.01 -35.69 -19.04
N GLU A 44 -4.76 -34.78 -18.09
CA GLU A 44 -5.12 -34.93 -16.68
C GLU A 44 -6.30 -34.03 -16.30
N HIS A 45 -6.92 -34.33 -15.15
CA HIS A 45 -8.05 -33.58 -14.60
C HIS A 45 -7.73 -33.10 -13.18
N TYR A 46 -7.90 -31.81 -12.94
CA TYR A 46 -7.63 -31.14 -11.67
C TYR A 46 -8.93 -30.57 -11.11
N GLN A 47 -9.23 -30.86 -9.84
CA GLN A 47 -10.38 -30.28 -9.15
C GLN A 47 -9.91 -29.10 -8.31
N LEU A 48 -10.45 -27.92 -8.59
CA LEU A 48 -10.10 -26.68 -7.92
C LEU A 48 -11.35 -26.10 -7.26
N GLU A 49 -11.21 -25.61 -6.03
CA GLU A 49 -12.29 -24.97 -5.30
C GLU A 49 -11.78 -23.69 -4.63
N ALA A 50 -12.35 -22.55 -4.97
CA ALA A 50 -12.00 -21.26 -4.37
C ALA A 50 -13.08 -20.19 -4.62
N PRO A 51 -13.12 -19.13 -3.78
CA PRO A 51 -13.96 -17.95 -4.04
C PRO A 51 -13.55 -17.22 -5.33
N LEU A 52 -14.52 -17.03 -6.23
CA LEU A 52 -14.33 -16.32 -7.49
C LEU A 52 -14.24 -14.80 -7.28
N GLY A 53 -13.45 -14.11 -8.10
CA GLY A 53 -13.23 -12.67 -8.06
C GLY A 53 -12.38 -12.20 -6.89
N ARG A 54 -11.56 -13.08 -6.31
CA ARG A 54 -10.75 -12.78 -5.11
C ARG A 54 -9.26 -13.02 -5.30
N GLY A 55 -8.81 -13.37 -6.51
CA GLY A 55 -7.39 -13.48 -6.86
C GLY A 55 -6.74 -14.77 -6.39
N LEU A 56 -7.52 -15.84 -6.26
CA LEU A 56 -6.99 -17.18 -5.99
C LEU A 56 -6.80 -17.97 -7.28
N PHE A 57 -7.72 -17.82 -8.25
CA PHE A 57 -7.54 -18.39 -9.56
C PHE A 57 -6.58 -17.53 -10.40
N PRO A 58 -5.98 -18.10 -11.47
CA PRO A 58 -5.31 -17.29 -12.49
C PRO A 58 -6.24 -16.23 -13.08
N ASP A 59 -5.70 -15.08 -13.47
CA ASP A 59 -6.50 -13.92 -13.93
C ASP A 59 -7.47 -14.28 -15.06
N ALA A 60 -7.05 -15.12 -16.02
CA ALA A 60 -7.91 -15.57 -17.11
C ALA A 60 -9.12 -16.39 -16.61
N PHE A 61 -8.92 -17.20 -15.56
CA PHE A 61 -9.98 -18.02 -14.98
C PHE A 61 -10.95 -17.13 -14.20
N GLU A 62 -10.44 -16.16 -13.43
CA GLU A 62 -11.25 -15.17 -12.70
C GLU A 62 -12.21 -14.41 -13.64
N ILE A 63 -11.75 -14.10 -14.85
CA ILE A 63 -12.55 -13.40 -15.87
C ILE A 63 -13.53 -14.37 -16.54
N VAL A 64 -13.05 -15.50 -17.06
CA VAL A 64 -13.89 -16.39 -17.88
C VAL A 64 -14.95 -17.09 -17.05
N LEU A 65 -14.64 -17.53 -15.82
CA LEU A 65 -15.61 -18.25 -14.98
C LEU A 65 -16.82 -17.41 -14.62
N LEU A 66 -16.67 -16.07 -14.58
CA LEU A 66 -17.80 -15.17 -14.44
C LEU A 66 -18.79 -15.27 -15.60
N MET A 67 -18.45 -15.90 -16.73
CA MET A 67 -19.26 -16.08 -17.95
C MET A 67 -19.62 -17.55 -18.23
N VAL A 68 -19.38 -18.45 -17.28
CA VAL A 68 -19.62 -19.89 -17.41
C VAL A 68 -20.76 -20.28 -16.49
N LYS A 69 -21.74 -21.01 -17.01
CA LYS A 69 -22.86 -21.53 -16.21
C LYS A 69 -22.47 -22.83 -15.51
N CYS A 70 -23.12 -23.13 -14.40
CA CYS A 70 -22.95 -24.42 -13.72
C CYS A 70 -23.24 -25.58 -14.68
N GLU A 71 -22.38 -26.60 -14.68
CA GLU A 71 -22.28 -27.73 -15.63
C GLU A 71 -21.89 -27.38 -17.07
N GLU A 72 -21.67 -26.10 -17.43
CA GLU A 72 -21.11 -25.73 -18.73
C GLU A 72 -19.64 -26.16 -18.82
N LYS A 73 -19.27 -26.75 -19.97
CA LYS A 73 -17.89 -27.13 -20.31
C LYS A 73 -17.38 -26.21 -21.40
N VAL A 74 -16.27 -25.53 -21.14
CA VAL A 74 -15.70 -24.50 -22.02
C VAL A 74 -14.23 -24.77 -22.25
N GLN A 75 -13.72 -24.37 -23.41
CA GLN A 75 -12.30 -24.24 -23.64
C GLN A 75 -11.91 -22.77 -23.56
N ILE A 76 -10.81 -22.49 -22.88
CA ILE A 76 -10.19 -21.17 -22.85
C ILE A 76 -8.85 -21.22 -23.57
N ARG A 77 -8.47 -20.12 -24.19
CA ARG A 77 -7.17 -19.91 -24.81
C ARG A 77 -6.68 -18.51 -24.49
N MET A 78 -5.43 -18.38 -24.04
CA MET A 78 -4.79 -17.11 -23.75
C MET A 78 -3.67 -16.86 -24.76
N GLU A 79 -3.76 -15.76 -25.49
CA GLU A 79 -2.73 -15.38 -26.48
C GLU A 79 -1.65 -14.48 -25.87
N GLU A 80 -2.01 -13.65 -24.88
CA GLU A 80 -1.09 -12.73 -24.22
C GLU A 80 -0.38 -13.33 -23.00
N GLU A 81 0.92 -13.05 -22.89
CA GLU A 81 1.81 -13.59 -21.86
C GLU A 81 1.33 -13.29 -20.43
N ARG A 82 0.68 -12.15 -20.22
CA ARG A 82 0.17 -11.76 -18.89
C ARG A 82 -0.95 -12.66 -18.36
N PHE A 83 -1.64 -13.37 -19.24
CA PHE A 83 -2.74 -14.29 -18.89
C PHE A 83 -2.35 -15.76 -19.02
N LYS A 84 -1.26 -16.05 -19.73
CA LYS A 84 -0.71 -17.39 -19.81
C LYS A 84 -0.34 -17.87 -18.42
N CYS A 85 -0.74 -19.10 -18.13
CA CYS A 85 -0.48 -19.70 -16.83
C CYS A 85 0.86 -20.44 -16.91
N SER A 86 1.81 -20.06 -16.06
CA SER A 86 2.85 -21.01 -15.62
C SER A 86 2.22 -22.06 -14.70
N ASN A 87 2.99 -23.07 -14.28
CA ASN A 87 2.55 -23.98 -13.23
C ASN A 87 2.05 -23.16 -12.03
N PHE A 88 0.84 -23.47 -11.58
CA PHE A 88 0.23 -22.77 -10.45
C PHE A 88 -0.36 -23.77 -9.48
N THR A 89 -0.47 -23.34 -8.23
CA THR A 89 -1.00 -24.18 -7.16
C THR A 89 -2.23 -23.52 -6.54
N LEU A 90 -3.25 -24.33 -6.25
CA LEU A 90 -4.39 -23.94 -5.42
C LEU A 90 -4.58 -25.00 -4.33
N GLY A 91 -4.29 -24.63 -3.09
CA GLY A 91 -4.24 -25.59 -1.99
C GLY A 91 -3.10 -26.59 -2.21
N ASP A 92 -3.43 -27.87 -2.27
CA ASP A 92 -2.48 -28.97 -2.52
C ASP A 92 -2.48 -29.44 -3.99
N VAL A 93 -3.25 -28.77 -4.86
CA VAL A 93 -3.37 -29.13 -6.28
C VAL A 93 -2.44 -28.25 -7.11
N GLU A 94 -1.44 -28.88 -7.74
CA GLU A 94 -0.60 -28.24 -8.75
C GLU A 94 -1.18 -28.51 -10.14
N VAL A 95 -1.35 -27.45 -10.92
CA VAL A 95 -1.85 -27.51 -12.30
C VAL A 95 -0.71 -27.05 -13.22
N PRO A 96 -0.37 -27.83 -14.26
CA PRO A 96 0.68 -27.46 -15.20
C PRO A 96 0.29 -26.21 -15.99
N GLY A 97 1.29 -25.41 -16.32
CA GLY A 97 1.13 -24.24 -17.17
C GLY A 97 0.75 -24.63 -18.60
N SER A 98 -0.19 -23.89 -19.19
CA SER A 98 -0.66 -24.08 -20.56
C SER A 98 -1.26 -22.79 -21.10
N ASP A 99 -1.25 -22.66 -22.43
CA ASP A 99 -1.90 -21.57 -23.16
C ASP A 99 -3.39 -21.86 -23.39
N SER A 100 -3.84 -23.09 -23.14
CA SER A 100 -5.25 -23.48 -23.25
C SER A 100 -5.64 -24.50 -22.17
N TYR A 101 -6.84 -24.31 -21.63
CA TYR A 101 -7.45 -25.21 -20.65
C TYR A 101 -8.87 -25.53 -21.07
N ILE A 102 -9.34 -26.73 -20.72
CA ILE A 102 -10.76 -27.04 -20.73
C ILE A 102 -11.26 -26.96 -19.30
N ILE A 103 -12.32 -26.20 -19.07
CA ILE A 103 -12.85 -25.95 -17.73
C ILE A 103 -14.32 -26.34 -17.71
N THR A 104 -14.72 -27.09 -16.69
CA THR A 104 -16.13 -27.37 -16.38
C THR A 104 -16.47 -26.79 -15.03
N LEU A 105 -17.45 -25.89 -14.95
CA LEU A 105 -17.94 -25.37 -13.68
C LEU A 105 -18.87 -26.41 -13.04
N LYS A 106 -18.52 -26.97 -11.89
CA LYS A 106 -19.25 -28.07 -11.24
C LYS A 106 -20.25 -27.64 -10.20
N SER A 107 -19.93 -26.62 -9.41
CA SER A 107 -20.86 -26.12 -8.42
C SER A 107 -20.58 -24.67 -8.06
N ILE A 108 -21.60 -24.03 -7.55
CA ILE A 108 -21.59 -22.66 -7.03
C ILE A 108 -22.23 -22.69 -5.65
N ALA A 109 -21.56 -22.14 -4.65
CA ALA A 109 -22.07 -21.98 -3.30
C ALA A 109 -21.92 -20.52 -2.83
N LYS A 110 -22.98 -19.98 -2.23
CA LYS A 110 -23.00 -18.60 -1.71
C LYS A 110 -22.60 -18.52 -0.25
N ASP A 111 -23.07 -19.49 0.53
CA ASP A 111 -22.81 -19.58 1.96
C ASP A 111 -21.78 -20.67 2.19
N PHE A 112 -20.54 -20.26 2.47
CA PHE A 112 -19.46 -21.17 2.77
C PHE A 112 -18.62 -20.65 3.93
N ASP A 113 -17.90 -21.57 4.55
CA ASP A 113 -16.98 -21.23 5.63
C ASP A 113 -15.69 -20.65 5.04
N ASP A 114 -15.69 -19.33 4.91
CA ASP A 114 -14.57 -18.52 4.46
C ASP A 114 -13.26 -18.83 5.19
N THR A 115 -13.33 -19.30 6.44
CA THR A 115 -12.14 -19.50 7.27
C THR A 115 -11.22 -20.58 6.73
N LYS A 116 -11.77 -21.52 5.96
CA LYS A 116 -11.03 -22.60 5.29
C LYS A 116 -10.04 -22.08 4.26
N TYR A 117 -10.31 -20.93 3.65
CA TYR A 117 -9.48 -20.37 2.59
C TYR A 117 -8.37 -19.46 3.12
N GLY A 118 -8.33 -19.19 4.42
CA GLY A 118 -7.35 -18.28 5.00
C GLY A 118 -5.90 -18.68 4.72
N SER A 119 -5.59 -19.97 4.75
CA SER A 119 -4.26 -20.50 4.40
C SER A 119 -3.95 -20.35 2.91
N LEU A 120 -4.95 -20.52 2.03
CA LEU A 120 -4.79 -20.33 0.58
C LEU A 120 -4.43 -18.88 0.24
N TYR A 121 -5.18 -17.90 0.76
CA TYR A 121 -4.82 -16.48 0.58
C TYR A 121 -3.44 -16.16 1.14
N GLN A 122 -3.09 -16.74 2.29
CA GLN A 122 -1.77 -16.53 2.86
C GLN A 122 -0.67 -17.04 1.93
N SER A 123 -0.81 -18.25 1.41
CA SER A 123 0.15 -18.89 0.51
C SER A 123 0.24 -18.16 -0.82
N LYS A 124 -0.92 -17.83 -1.42
CA LYS A 124 -0.98 -17.13 -2.72
C LYS A 124 -0.40 -15.72 -2.64
N GLY A 125 -0.69 -14.98 -1.57
CA GLY A 125 -0.05 -13.67 -1.36
C GLY A 125 1.47 -13.77 -1.20
N LYS A 126 1.99 -14.85 -0.57
CA LYS A 126 3.44 -15.06 -0.43
C LYS A 126 4.08 -15.42 -1.77
N GLU A 127 3.39 -16.18 -2.60
CA GLU A 127 3.81 -16.51 -3.97
C GLU A 127 4.00 -15.23 -4.78
N TYR A 128 2.98 -14.38 -4.87
CA TYR A 128 3.09 -13.09 -5.56
C TYR A 128 4.18 -12.20 -4.96
N TYR A 129 4.31 -12.16 -3.63
CA TYR A 129 5.37 -11.39 -2.99
C TYR A 129 6.78 -11.89 -3.37
N ARG A 130 6.99 -13.21 -3.46
CA ARG A 130 8.26 -13.82 -3.89
C ARG A 130 8.53 -13.57 -5.37
N ALA A 131 7.50 -13.56 -6.19
CA ALA A 131 7.54 -13.16 -7.59
C ALA A 131 7.75 -11.64 -7.79
N GLN A 132 7.80 -10.86 -6.69
CA GLN A 132 7.91 -9.39 -6.68
C GLN A 132 6.71 -8.66 -7.29
N ASP A 133 5.59 -9.35 -7.51
CA ASP A 133 4.32 -8.75 -7.87
C ASP A 133 3.61 -8.24 -6.61
N TYR A 134 4.15 -7.16 -6.05
CA TYR A 134 3.64 -6.55 -4.84
C TYR A 134 2.20 -6.03 -4.97
N PRO A 135 1.76 -5.46 -6.12
CA PRO A 135 0.36 -5.09 -6.31
C PRO A 135 -0.60 -6.28 -6.18
N LYS A 136 -0.35 -7.40 -6.87
CA LYS A 136 -1.21 -8.59 -6.74
C LYS A 136 -1.14 -9.19 -5.35
N ALA A 137 0.04 -9.27 -4.75
CA ALA A 137 0.20 -9.73 -3.36
C ALA A 137 -0.65 -8.89 -2.38
N ALA A 138 -0.62 -7.56 -2.54
CA ALA A 138 -1.41 -6.65 -1.72
C ALA A 138 -2.91 -6.87 -1.92
N GLN A 139 -3.37 -7.07 -3.16
CA GLN A 139 -4.77 -7.36 -3.46
C GLN A 139 -5.24 -8.66 -2.81
N VAL A 140 -4.48 -9.75 -2.92
CA VAL A 140 -4.79 -11.03 -2.28
C VAL A 140 -4.89 -10.90 -0.76
N TYR A 141 -3.93 -10.20 -0.13
CA TYR A 141 -4.00 -9.97 1.32
C TYR A 141 -5.16 -9.06 1.73
N LYS A 142 -5.57 -8.09 0.90
CA LYS A 142 -6.78 -7.29 1.14
C LYS A 142 -8.04 -8.15 1.10
N HIS A 143 -8.17 -9.04 0.11
CA HIS A 143 -9.30 -9.95 0.05
C HIS A 143 -9.35 -10.88 1.26
N ALA A 144 -8.20 -11.34 1.74
CA ALA A 144 -8.09 -12.14 2.96
C ALA A 144 -8.65 -11.46 4.23
N LEU A 145 -8.61 -10.11 4.28
CA LEU A 145 -9.08 -9.34 5.44
C LEU A 145 -10.60 -9.17 5.49
N VAL A 146 -11.32 -9.49 4.41
CA VAL A 146 -12.80 -9.44 4.38
C VAL A 146 -13.40 -10.57 5.21
N PHE A 147 -12.67 -11.67 5.38
CA PHE A 147 -13.17 -12.85 6.06
C PHE A 147 -13.19 -12.70 7.58
N ASN A 148 -14.19 -13.31 8.21
CA ASN A 148 -14.30 -13.32 9.67
C ASN A 148 -13.32 -14.30 10.32
N MET A 149 -12.06 -13.87 10.42
CA MET A 149 -10.95 -14.65 10.96
C MET A 149 -10.51 -14.16 12.35
N SER A 150 -9.69 -14.96 13.03
CA SER A 150 -9.09 -14.60 14.32
C SER A 150 -8.24 -13.32 14.22
N ASP A 151 -8.11 -12.60 15.33
CA ASP A 151 -7.28 -11.38 15.40
C ASP A 151 -5.81 -11.68 15.04
N GLU A 152 -5.32 -12.88 15.38
CA GLU A 152 -3.98 -13.31 14.99
C GLU A 152 -3.83 -13.46 13.47
N TYR A 153 -4.82 -14.06 12.81
CA TYR A 153 -4.83 -14.17 11.36
C TYR A 153 -4.88 -12.79 10.70
N LYS A 154 -5.78 -11.92 11.16
CA LYS A 154 -5.92 -10.54 10.66
C LYS A 154 -4.60 -9.78 10.82
N ALA A 155 -3.98 -9.81 12.00
CA ALA A 155 -2.69 -9.18 12.25
C ALA A 155 -1.58 -9.72 11.34
N LYS A 156 -1.57 -11.02 11.06
CA LYS A 156 -0.61 -11.66 10.12
C LYS A 156 -0.83 -11.18 8.68
N MET A 157 -2.07 -11.10 8.22
CA MET A 157 -2.40 -10.58 6.88
C MET A 157 -2.07 -9.10 6.77
N VAL A 158 -2.41 -8.28 7.76
CA VAL A 158 -2.02 -6.87 7.83
C VAL A 158 -0.49 -6.72 7.80
N SER A 159 0.25 -7.53 8.55
CA SER A 159 1.71 -7.48 8.54
C SER A 159 2.29 -7.79 7.16
N ASN A 160 1.72 -8.76 6.43
CA ASN A 160 2.15 -9.06 5.05
C ASN A 160 1.72 -7.97 4.07
N LEU A 161 0.52 -7.41 4.21
CA LEU A 161 0.04 -6.29 3.39
C LEU A 161 0.92 -5.05 3.58
N CYS A 162 1.29 -4.72 4.83
CA CYS A 162 2.28 -3.68 5.12
C CYS A 162 3.65 -3.97 4.48
N ALA A 163 4.03 -5.25 4.35
CA ALA A 163 5.25 -5.63 3.62
C ALA A 163 5.16 -5.26 2.14
N CYS A 164 4.03 -5.56 1.51
CA CYS A 164 3.78 -5.21 0.11
C CYS A 164 3.82 -3.69 -0.07
N TYR A 165 3.09 -2.95 0.77
CA TYR A 165 3.10 -1.49 0.75
C TYR A 165 4.47 -0.86 1.04
N THR A 166 5.32 -1.53 1.82
CA THR A 166 6.71 -1.06 2.02
C THR A 166 7.49 -1.10 0.71
N GLN A 167 7.32 -2.16 -0.09
CA GLN A 167 7.98 -2.27 -1.40
C GLN A 167 7.41 -1.27 -2.41
N LEU A 168 6.09 -1.04 -2.35
CA LEU A 168 5.40 -0.05 -3.17
C LEU A 168 5.62 1.40 -2.72
N LYS A 169 6.26 1.62 -1.55
CA LYS A 169 6.46 2.92 -0.91
C LYS A 169 5.15 3.66 -0.58
N GLU A 170 4.08 2.89 -0.35
CA GLU A 170 2.76 3.38 0.05
C GLU A 170 2.70 3.58 1.57
N TRP A 171 3.42 4.57 2.06
CA TRP A 171 3.60 4.79 3.51
C TRP A 171 2.32 5.22 4.22
N ASP A 172 1.45 5.96 3.53
CA ASP A 172 0.16 6.41 4.08
C ASP A 172 -0.77 5.24 4.35
N GLU A 173 -0.83 4.30 3.40
CA GLU A 173 -1.61 3.07 3.51
C GLU A 173 -1.14 2.19 4.69
N ILE A 174 0.17 2.08 4.93
CA ILE A 174 0.70 1.37 6.11
C ILE A 174 0.19 2.02 7.39
N THR A 175 0.31 3.35 7.51
CA THR A 175 -0.12 4.04 8.73
C THR A 175 -1.61 3.85 8.98
N LYS A 176 -2.45 4.04 7.96
CA LYS A 176 -3.90 3.83 8.04
C LYS A 176 -4.24 2.40 8.47
N LEU A 177 -3.67 1.41 7.79
CA LEU A 177 -3.93 0.00 8.06
C LEU A 177 -3.53 -0.41 9.47
N THR A 178 -2.42 0.12 9.99
CA THR A 178 -1.98 -0.17 11.36
C THR A 178 -2.71 0.61 12.44
N ASP A 179 -3.31 1.77 12.10
CA ASP A 179 -4.09 2.58 13.04
C ASP A 179 -5.46 1.94 13.32
N ASP A 180 -6.06 1.32 12.30
CA ASP A 180 -7.35 0.62 12.39
C ASP A 180 -7.24 -0.79 13.01
N LEU A 181 -6.02 -1.32 13.15
CA LEU A 181 -5.79 -2.69 13.65
C LEU A 181 -5.86 -2.75 15.18
N VAL A 182 -6.80 -3.54 15.70
CA VAL A 182 -6.81 -3.92 17.11
C VAL A 182 -5.69 -4.92 17.41
N ILE A 183 -4.86 -4.62 18.41
CA ILE A 183 -3.76 -5.47 18.86
C ILE A 183 -4.09 -5.96 20.28
N PRO A 184 -4.63 -7.17 20.45
CA PRO A 184 -4.90 -7.72 21.78
C PRO A 184 -3.60 -8.16 22.46
N ASP A 185 -3.57 -8.15 23.79
CA ASP A 185 -2.41 -8.57 24.59
C ASP A 185 -2.02 -10.04 24.40
N SER A 186 -2.97 -10.87 23.96
CA SER A 186 -2.77 -12.29 23.66
C SER A 186 -2.08 -12.53 22.32
N LEU A 187 -1.89 -11.50 21.48
CA LEU A 187 -1.30 -11.66 20.16
C LEU A 187 0.17 -12.08 20.24
N ASP A 188 0.61 -12.91 19.29
CA ASP A 188 2.01 -13.28 19.16
C ASP A 188 2.91 -12.02 19.10
N LYS A 189 3.80 -11.93 20.08
CA LYS A 189 4.78 -10.86 20.27
C LYS A 189 5.67 -10.65 19.04
N GLN A 190 5.96 -11.69 18.27
CA GLN A 190 6.71 -11.56 17.02
C GLN A 190 5.90 -10.86 15.93
N ILE A 191 4.58 -11.10 15.87
CA ILE A 191 3.69 -10.39 14.93
C ILE A 191 3.60 -8.92 15.33
N VAL A 192 3.43 -8.63 16.62
CA VAL A 192 3.44 -7.27 17.17
C VAL A 192 4.74 -6.55 16.81
N SER A 193 5.90 -7.18 17.05
CA SER A 193 7.21 -6.63 16.69
C SER A 193 7.29 -6.24 15.22
N LYS A 194 6.88 -7.14 14.30
CA LYS A 194 6.88 -6.88 12.85
C LYS A 194 5.96 -5.72 12.47
N LEU A 195 4.75 -5.66 13.04
CA LEU A 195 3.80 -4.57 12.77
C LEU A 195 4.34 -3.22 13.22
N LYS A 196 4.84 -3.15 14.47
CA LYS A 196 5.46 -1.94 15.03
C LYS A 196 6.68 -1.50 14.22
N PHE A 197 7.51 -2.45 13.81
CA PHE A 197 8.65 -2.16 12.93
C PHE A 197 8.21 -1.56 11.59
N ARG A 198 7.21 -2.14 10.91
CA ARG A 198 6.71 -1.64 9.62
C ARG A 198 6.05 -0.26 9.74
N ARG A 199 5.28 -0.01 10.80
CA ARG A 199 4.72 1.31 11.09
C ARG A 199 5.82 2.34 11.33
N GLY A 200 6.85 1.98 12.09
CA GLY A 200 8.05 2.80 12.30
C GLY A 200 8.76 3.14 10.98
N MET A 201 8.91 2.17 10.06
CA MET A 201 9.47 2.42 8.72
C MET A 201 8.63 3.42 7.91
N ALA A 202 7.30 3.31 7.95
CA ALA A 202 6.42 4.24 7.28
C ALA A 202 6.55 5.67 7.85
N LEU A 203 6.55 5.81 9.17
CA LEU A 203 6.75 7.09 9.85
C LEU A 203 8.12 7.71 9.56
N TYR A 204 9.17 6.89 9.53
CA TYR A 204 10.52 7.32 9.17
C TYR A 204 10.57 7.89 7.75
N ASN A 205 9.96 7.22 6.77
CA ASN A 205 9.90 7.70 5.38
C ASN A 205 9.02 8.95 5.24
N LYS A 206 7.99 9.09 6.09
CA LYS A 206 7.19 10.31 6.25
C LYS A 206 7.90 11.42 7.03
N LYS A 207 9.17 11.25 7.40
CA LYS A 207 10.00 12.20 8.18
C LYS A 207 9.44 12.51 9.58
N ARG A 208 8.59 11.63 10.12
CA ARG A 208 8.04 11.69 11.49
C ARG A 208 8.96 10.92 12.43
N TYR A 209 10.21 11.41 12.58
CA TYR A 209 11.30 10.62 13.16
C TYR A 209 11.09 10.27 14.64
N ASN A 210 10.51 11.17 15.44
CA ASN A 210 10.26 10.90 16.86
C ASN A 210 9.25 9.76 17.04
N GLU A 211 8.15 9.80 16.29
CA GLU A 211 7.13 8.76 16.33
C GLU A 211 7.66 7.43 15.77
N ALA A 212 8.51 7.49 14.75
CA ALA A 212 9.20 6.30 14.25
C ALA A 212 10.08 5.64 15.32
N ILE A 213 10.83 6.45 16.10
CA ILE A 213 11.66 5.95 17.20
C ILE A 213 10.80 5.23 18.25
N ASP A 214 9.65 5.79 18.60
CA ASP A 214 8.75 5.18 19.60
C ASP A 214 8.22 3.83 19.11
N GLU A 215 7.80 3.74 17.84
CA GLU A 215 7.38 2.48 17.22
C GLU A 215 8.52 1.45 17.15
N PHE A 216 9.74 1.86 16.81
CA PHE A 216 10.90 0.96 16.80
C PHE A 216 11.28 0.48 18.21
N LYS A 217 11.20 1.36 19.23
CA LYS A 217 11.42 0.96 20.63
C LYS A 217 10.37 -0.05 21.07
N HIS A 218 9.11 0.15 20.70
CA HIS A 218 8.05 -0.83 20.97
C HIS A 218 8.32 -2.18 20.29
N ALA A 219 8.79 -2.19 19.05
CA ALA A 219 9.18 -3.44 18.38
C ALA A 219 10.32 -4.17 19.13
N LEU A 220 11.32 -3.43 19.62
CA LEU A 220 12.44 -4.00 20.39
C LEU A 220 12.04 -4.59 21.75
N ILE A 221 10.91 -4.18 22.35
CA ILE A 221 10.42 -4.83 23.58
C ILE A 221 10.24 -6.34 23.35
N PHE A 222 9.78 -6.70 22.15
CA PHE A 222 9.45 -8.05 21.75
C PHE A 222 10.56 -8.76 20.97
N ASP A 223 11.48 -8.01 20.36
CA ASP A 223 12.64 -8.54 19.61
C ASP A 223 13.94 -7.79 19.99
N LYS A 224 14.39 -8.00 21.23
CA LYS A 224 15.43 -7.18 21.89
C LYS A 224 16.79 -7.21 21.19
N ALA A 225 17.13 -8.31 20.52
CA ALA A 225 18.44 -8.51 19.89
C ALA A 225 18.46 -8.06 18.42
N ASN A 226 17.37 -7.49 17.90
CA ASN A 226 17.28 -7.14 16.50
C ASN A 226 18.12 -5.89 16.15
N MET A 227 19.34 -6.15 15.67
CA MET A 227 20.28 -5.11 15.25
C MET A 227 19.73 -4.21 14.12
N TYR A 228 18.83 -4.73 13.29
CA TYR A 228 18.21 -3.95 12.22
C TYR A 228 17.30 -2.86 12.81
N ILE A 229 16.45 -3.20 13.78
CA ILE A 229 15.59 -2.23 14.46
C ILE A 229 16.41 -1.18 15.21
N GLN A 230 17.47 -1.61 15.92
CA GLN A 230 18.40 -0.70 16.59
C GLN A 230 19.05 0.29 15.62
N SER A 231 19.43 -0.17 14.44
CA SER A 231 20.00 0.68 13.39
C SER A 231 19.02 1.76 12.94
N TYR A 232 17.73 1.42 12.78
CA TYR A 232 16.69 2.39 12.44
C TYR A 232 16.42 3.42 13.53
N ILE A 233 16.54 3.05 14.81
CA ILE A 233 16.48 4.03 15.91
C ILE A 233 17.62 5.03 15.80
N GLY A 234 18.85 4.56 15.56
CA GLY A 234 20.03 5.41 15.35
C GLY A 234 19.85 6.36 14.17
N LEU A 235 19.44 5.83 13.01
CA LEU A 235 19.17 6.62 11.80
C LEU A 235 18.07 7.67 12.02
N SER A 236 16.97 7.28 12.68
CA SER A 236 15.86 8.18 12.98
C SER A 236 16.28 9.29 13.94
N THR A 237 17.09 8.96 14.95
CA THR A 237 17.63 9.94 15.91
C THR A 237 18.53 10.96 15.21
N GLU A 238 19.43 10.48 14.35
CA GLU A 238 20.33 11.36 13.60
C GLU A 238 19.55 12.30 12.66
N LYS A 239 18.60 11.76 11.89
CA LYS A 239 17.78 12.55 10.97
C LYS A 239 16.86 13.53 11.69
N GLY A 240 16.25 13.12 12.81
CA GLY A 240 15.45 13.98 13.67
C GLY A 240 16.25 15.17 14.18
N ARG A 241 17.44 14.92 14.74
CA ARG A 241 18.35 15.98 15.20
C ARG A 241 18.74 16.95 14.08
N LYS A 242 19.05 16.42 12.89
CA LYS A 242 19.38 17.25 11.71
C LYS A 242 18.19 18.13 11.29
N GLN A 243 16.97 17.61 11.34
CA GLN A 243 15.76 18.38 11.01
C GLN A 243 15.53 19.50 12.03
N GLU A 244 15.66 19.21 13.32
CA GLU A 244 15.51 20.20 14.39
C GLU A 244 16.55 21.32 14.28
N GLN A 245 17.83 20.98 14.02
CA GLN A 245 18.89 21.97 13.79
C GLN A 245 18.62 22.87 12.59
N LYS A 246 18.11 22.31 11.49
CA LYS A 246 17.72 23.11 10.31
C LYS A 246 16.58 24.07 10.65
N LEU A 247 15.58 23.59 11.39
CA LEU A 247 14.44 24.39 11.82
C LEU A 247 14.88 25.53 12.76
N GLN A 248 15.76 25.24 13.72
CA GLN A 248 16.32 26.25 14.63
C GLN A 248 17.12 27.32 13.88
N LYS A 249 17.96 26.93 12.91
CA LYS A 249 18.70 27.88 12.07
C LYS A 249 17.77 28.75 11.24
N PHE A 250 16.72 28.17 10.68
CA PHE A 250 15.69 28.90 9.92
C PHE A 250 15.01 29.96 10.79
N TYR A 251 14.50 29.59 11.97
CA TYR A 251 13.87 30.53 12.90
C TYR A 251 14.84 31.61 13.39
N SER A 252 16.08 31.26 13.69
CA SER A 252 17.11 32.24 14.08
C SER A 252 17.40 33.26 12.97
N GLY A 253 17.44 32.82 11.71
CA GLY A 253 17.59 33.70 10.56
C GLY A 253 16.42 34.68 10.42
N MET A 254 15.19 34.14 10.45
CA MET A 254 13.97 34.95 10.35
C MET A 254 13.87 36.00 11.48
N MET A 255 14.20 35.64 12.72
CA MET A 255 14.22 36.58 13.85
C MET A 255 15.26 37.69 13.68
N LYS A 256 16.44 37.38 13.12
CA LYS A 256 17.48 38.38 12.83
C LYS A 256 17.04 39.35 11.74
N GLU A 257 16.38 38.88 10.69
CA GLU A 257 15.83 39.73 9.63
C GLU A 257 14.73 40.64 10.15
N PHE A 258 13.79 40.08 10.91
CA PHE A 258 12.73 40.86 11.55
C PHE A 258 13.28 41.97 12.47
N SER A 259 14.32 41.66 13.25
CA SER A 259 15.03 42.65 14.08
C SER A 259 15.74 43.73 13.24
N LYS A 260 16.36 43.36 12.12
CA LYS A 260 16.98 44.32 11.17
C LYS A 260 15.95 45.24 10.52
N GLU A 261 14.77 44.74 10.16
CA GLU A 261 13.69 45.55 9.60
C GLU A 261 13.13 46.55 10.62
N GLN A 262 12.96 46.15 11.89
CA GLN A 262 12.53 47.07 12.94
C GLN A 262 13.57 48.16 13.23
N THR A 263 14.86 47.79 13.28
CA THR A 263 15.95 48.76 13.50
C THR A 263 16.14 49.71 12.32
N THR A 264 15.98 49.26 11.06
CA THR A 264 16.03 50.16 9.89
C THR A 264 14.84 51.12 9.82
N LYS A 265 13.63 50.69 10.19
CA LYS A 265 12.47 51.60 10.34
C LYS A 265 12.68 52.63 11.45
N SER A 266 13.21 52.21 12.61
CA SER A 266 13.57 53.10 13.72
C SER A 266 14.70 54.08 13.37
N HIS A 267 15.71 53.64 12.64
CA HIS A 267 16.79 54.50 12.15
C HIS A 267 16.32 55.54 11.14
N ARG A 268 15.38 55.20 10.25
CA ARG A 268 14.75 56.21 9.36
C ARG A 268 14.00 57.28 10.15
N PHE A 269 13.29 56.89 11.21
CA PHE A 269 12.56 57.84 12.07
C PHE A 269 13.51 58.76 12.87
N THR A 270 14.61 58.22 13.37
CA THR A 270 15.63 59.01 14.12
C THR A 270 16.51 59.88 13.22
N LEU A 271 16.70 59.55 11.94
CA LEU A 271 17.39 60.43 11.00
C LEU A 271 16.56 61.69 10.69
N PHE A 272 15.24 61.53 10.50
CA PHE A 272 14.33 62.66 10.31
C PHE A 272 14.31 63.59 11.53
N SER A 273 14.32 63.05 12.75
CA SER A 273 14.31 63.87 13.97
C SER A 273 15.63 64.63 14.19
N LYS A 274 16.78 64.02 13.86
CA LYS A 274 18.08 64.71 13.94
C LYS A 274 18.22 65.82 12.89
N ALA A 275 17.74 65.60 11.66
CA ALA A 275 17.74 66.64 10.63
C ALA A 275 16.86 67.84 11.04
N ALA A 276 15.67 67.58 11.60
CA ALA A 276 14.79 68.63 12.13
C ALA A 276 15.44 69.42 13.28
N ALA A 277 16.13 68.73 14.21
CA ALA A 277 16.82 69.39 15.31
C ALA A 277 17.96 70.32 14.84
N VAL A 278 18.73 69.91 13.82
CA VAL A 278 19.79 70.75 13.23
C VAL A 278 19.21 72.00 12.58
N VAL A 279 18.09 71.90 11.86
CA VAL A 279 17.42 73.07 11.24
C VAL A 279 16.95 74.06 12.30
N VAL A 280 16.35 73.58 13.40
CA VAL A 280 15.92 74.44 14.51
C VAL A 280 17.10 75.14 15.16
N ILE A 281 18.22 74.45 15.40
CA ILE A 281 19.43 75.05 15.98
C ILE A 281 20.00 76.14 15.06
N VAL A 282 20.07 75.90 13.74
CA VAL A 282 20.56 76.89 12.78
C VAL A 282 19.66 78.14 12.76
N ILE A 283 18.33 77.96 12.79
CA ILE A 283 17.39 79.09 12.85
C ILE A 283 17.57 79.88 14.15
N VAL A 284 17.68 79.21 15.30
CA VAL A 284 17.86 79.86 16.60
C VAL A 284 19.18 80.64 16.64
N VAL A 285 20.27 80.05 16.15
CA VAL A 285 21.57 80.74 16.07
C VAL A 285 21.50 81.95 15.13
N ALA A 286 20.84 81.84 13.97
CA ALA A 286 20.67 82.96 13.05
C ALA A 286 19.84 84.10 13.67
N VAL A 287 18.77 83.78 14.41
CA VAL A 287 17.94 84.77 15.12
C VAL A 287 18.74 85.44 16.24
N VAL A 288 19.51 84.68 17.01
CA VAL A 288 20.36 85.24 18.08
C VAL A 288 21.45 86.15 17.51
N ILE A 289 22.12 85.75 16.42
CA ILE A 289 23.10 86.60 15.74
C ILE A 289 22.44 87.88 15.23
N HIS A 290 21.25 87.80 14.63
CA HIS A 290 20.54 89.00 14.16
C HIS A 290 20.19 89.96 15.31
N TYR A 291 19.81 89.42 16.47
CA TYR A 291 19.39 90.20 17.63
C TYR A 291 20.55 90.86 18.39
N PHE A 292 21.76 90.29 18.35
CA PHE A 292 22.93 90.82 19.05
C PHE A 292 23.81 91.76 18.19
N PHE A 293 23.59 91.81 16.87
CA PHE A 293 24.36 92.66 15.95
C PHE A 293 23.52 93.79 15.30
N GLN A 294 22.38 94.16 15.90
CA GLN A 294 21.64 95.41 15.65
C GLN A 294 21.82 96.38 16.83
#